data_AF-A0A2V9N9J8-F1
#
_entry.id   AF-A0A2V9N9J8-F1
#
_cell.length_a   1.000
_cell.length_b   1.000
_cell.length_c   1.000
_cell.angle_alpha   90.00
_cell.angle_beta   90.00
_cell.angle_gamma   90.00
#
_symmetry.space_group_name_H-M   'P 1'
#
loop_
_entity.id
_entity.type
_entity.pdbx_description
1 polymer ?
#
loop_
_entity_poly.entity_id
_entity_poly.type
_entity_poly.pdbx_seq_one_letter_code
_entity_poly.pdbx_strand_id
1 'polypeptide(L)'
;FRRGSIVLSFVFEAVLLALLGAAVGIVLMLHFNGMSTSTANNVTFSEVEFSMRITLSVIINAIIFAVIMGLIGGVAPAWNAARKEILASLRD
;
A
#
# COMPACT_ATOMS: atom_id res chain seq x y z
N PHE A 1 -3.45 -31.61 -4.54
CA PHE A 1 -3.39 -30.17 -4.85
C PHE A 1 -2.07 -29.59 -4.35
N ARG A 2 -1.28 -28.97 -5.22
CA ARG A 2 0.13 -28.64 -4.97
C ARG A 2 0.20 -27.39 -4.09
N ARG A 3 0.83 -27.53 -2.91
CA ARG A 3 0.96 -26.51 -1.83
C ARG A 3 1.29 -25.09 -2.32
N GLY A 4 1.99 -24.95 -3.44
CA GLY A 4 2.32 -23.66 -4.06
C GLY A 4 1.13 -22.90 -4.64
N SER A 5 0.07 -23.57 -5.11
CA SER A 5 -1.10 -22.90 -5.71
C SER A 5 -1.90 -22.09 -4.68
N ILE A 6 -1.96 -22.60 -3.45
CA ILE A 6 -2.70 -21.99 -2.34
C ILE A 6 -1.95 -20.75 -1.86
N VAL A 7 -0.63 -20.87 -1.66
CA VAL A 7 0.23 -19.74 -1.29
C VAL A 7 0.18 -18.64 -2.35
N LEU A 8 0.25 -18.99 -3.64
CA LEU A 8 0.19 -18.01 -4.72
C LEU A 8 -1.14 -17.26 -4.75
N SER A 9 -2.26 -17.95 -4.51
CA SER A 9 -3.59 -17.34 -4.48
C SER A 9 -3.73 -16.33 -3.34
N PHE A 10 -3.26 -16.69 -2.14
CA PHE A 10 -3.28 -15.77 -0.98
C PHE A 10 -2.37 -14.55 -1.17
N VAL A 11 -1.17 -14.74 -1.74
CA VAL A 11 -0.27 -13.62 -2.03
C VAL A 11 -0.90 -12.70 -3.09
N PHE A 12 -1.56 -13.25 -4.11
CA PHE A 12 -2.24 -12.46 -5.12
C PHE A 12 -3.40 -11.65 -4.53
N GLU A 13 -4.23 -12.25 -3.66
CA GLU A 13 -5.29 -11.51 -2.96
C GLU A 13 -4.73 -10.40 -2.07
N ALA A 14 -3.64 -10.66 -1.33
CA ALA A 14 -3.00 -9.65 -0.49
C ALA A 14 -2.46 -8.46 -1.30
N VAL A 15 -1.87 -8.73 -2.47
CA VAL A 15 -1.40 -7.67 -3.39
C VAL A 15 -2.58 -6.88 -3.96
N LEU A 16 -3.66 -7.53 -4.36
CA LEU A 16 -4.87 -6.86 -4.84
C LEU A 16 -5.46 -5.93 -3.78
N LEU A 17 -5.57 -6.40 -2.53
CA LEU A 17 -6.05 -5.59 -1.42
C LEU A 17 -5.12 -4.41 -1.12
N ALA A 18 -3.80 -4.61 -1.18
CA ALA A 18 -2.83 -3.54 -0.99
C ALA A 18 -2.91 -2.48 -2.11
N LEU A 19 -3.10 -2.91 -3.36
CA LEU A 19 -3.31 -2.01 -4.50
C LEU A 19 -4.61 -1.21 -4.37
N LEU A 20 -5.70 -1.84 -3.92
CA LEU A 20 -6.95 -1.13 -3.63
C LEU A 20 -6.75 -0.09 -2.52
N GLY A 21 -6.04 -0.43 -1.45
CA GLY A 21 -5.69 0.51 -0.39
C GLY A 21 -4.86 1.69 -0.90
N ALA A 22 -3.89 1.44 -1.79
CA ALA A 22 -3.09 2.48 -2.42
C ALA A 22 -3.93 3.39 -3.33
N ALA A 23 -4.82 2.81 -4.14
CA ALA A 23 -5.73 3.57 -5.00
C ALA A 23 -6.64 4.49 -4.19
N VAL A 24 -7.25 3.96 -3.12
CA VAL A 24 -8.06 4.76 -2.19
C VAL A 24 -7.22 5.85 -1.53
N GLY A 25 -6.00 5.51 -1.08
CA GLY A 25 -5.06 6.49 -0.51
C GLY A 25 -4.73 7.62 -1.48
N ILE A 26 -4.44 7.33 -2.74
CA ILE A 26 -4.15 8.33 -3.79
C ILE A 26 -5.38 9.21 -4.04
N VAL A 27 -6.58 8.63 -4.14
CA VAL A 27 -7.83 9.38 -4.35
C VAL A 27 -8.10 10.32 -3.17
N LEU A 28 -7.91 9.85 -1.94
CA LEU A 28 -8.03 10.68 -0.75
C LEU A 28 -6.99 11.80 -0.77
N MET A 29 -5.74 11.51 -1.12
CA MET A 29 -4.65 12.49 -1.18
C MET A 29 -4.90 13.56 -2.25
N LEU A 30 -5.56 13.20 -3.36
CA LEU A 30 -5.94 14.14 -4.42
C LEU A 30 -6.84 15.27 -3.89
N HIS A 31 -7.68 14.99 -2.90
CA HIS A 31 -8.51 16.00 -2.23
C HIS A 31 -7.69 17.05 -1.46
N PHE A 32 -6.48 16.68 -1.02
CA PHE A 32 -5.56 17.58 -0.33
C PHE A 32 -4.62 18.30 -1.32
N ASN A 33 -4.68 17.95 -2.61
CA ASN A 33 -3.82 18.53 -3.63
C ASN A 33 -4.25 19.97 -3.94
N GLY A 34 -3.41 20.93 -3.55
CA GLY A 34 -3.71 22.36 -3.67
C GLY A 34 -3.90 23.08 -2.33
N MET A 35 -3.81 22.37 -1.20
CA MET A 35 -3.65 23.01 0.11
C MET A 35 -2.21 23.46 0.29
N SER A 36 -1.91 24.68 -0.14
CA SER A 36 -0.67 25.38 0.19
C SER A 36 -0.82 26.03 1.55
N THR A 37 -0.08 25.57 2.56
CA THR A 37 0.00 26.29 3.83
C THR A 37 0.97 27.45 3.62
N SER A 38 0.46 28.63 3.26
CA SER A 38 1.27 29.84 3.20
C SER A 38 1.46 30.32 4.65
N THR A 39 2.63 30.06 5.22
CA THR A 39 3.04 30.79 6.42
C THR A 39 3.51 32.16 5.95
N ALA A 40 2.60 33.13 5.92
CA ALA A 40 2.93 34.51 5.59
C ALA A 40 3.93 35.05 6.63
N ASN A 41 5.21 35.05 6.27
CA ASN A 41 6.26 35.71 7.06
C ASN A 41 6.12 37.23 6.84
N ASN A 42 5.41 37.92 7.73
CA ASN A 42 5.23 39.38 7.66
C ASN A 42 6.53 40.18 7.91
N VAL A 43 7.66 39.51 8.22
CA VAL A 43 8.93 40.15 8.61
C VAL A 43 10.00 40.02 7.53
N THR A 44 9.93 38.99 6.70
CA THR A 44 10.76 38.84 5.49
C THR A 44 9.77 38.58 4.37
N PHE A 45 9.65 39.49 3.41
CA PHE A 45 8.80 39.40 2.20
C PHE A 45 9.16 38.18 1.31
N SER A 46 9.18 37.00 1.88
CA SER A 46 9.62 35.73 1.32
C SER A 46 8.60 34.69 1.77
N GLU A 47 7.69 34.41 0.85
CA GLU A 47 6.61 33.44 1.02
C GLU A 47 7.22 32.04 0.92
N VAL A 48 7.33 31.33 2.04
CA VAL A 48 7.75 29.92 2.03
C VAL A 48 6.53 29.10 1.69
N GLU A 49 6.28 28.97 0.39
CA GLU A 49 5.14 28.25 -0.15
C GLU A 49 5.37 26.74 -0.04
N PHE A 50 4.94 26.14 1.09
CA PHE A 50 4.85 24.69 1.22
C PHE A 50 3.68 24.17 0.38
N SER A 51 3.92 24.03 -0.92
CA SER A 51 2.99 23.45 -1.88
C SER A 51 2.91 21.94 -1.66
N MET A 52 1.80 21.44 -1.09
CA MET A 52 1.48 20.01 -1.10
C MET A 52 1.06 19.57 -2.51
N ARG A 53 2.06 19.36 -3.36
CA ARG A 53 1.88 18.92 -4.74
C ARG A 53 2.06 17.42 -4.86
N ILE A 54 1.01 16.74 -5.31
CA ILE A 54 1.10 15.36 -5.79
C ILE A 54 1.89 15.39 -7.09
N THR A 55 3.09 14.81 -7.03
CA THR A 55 3.95 14.62 -8.19
C THR A 55 3.83 13.18 -8.67
N LEU A 56 3.94 12.95 -9.98
CA LEU A 56 3.86 11.60 -10.57
C LEU A 56 4.85 10.61 -9.92
N SER A 57 6.04 11.09 -9.53
CA SER A 57 7.04 10.31 -8.78
C SER A 57 6.53 9.79 -7.44
N VAL A 58 5.68 10.54 -6.72
CA VAL A 58 5.11 10.12 -5.43
C VAL A 58 4.09 9.01 -5.64
N ILE A 59 3.25 9.12 -6.67
CA ILE A 59 2.26 8.09 -7.04
C ILE A 59 2.97 6.77 -7.37
N ILE A 60 4.03 6.83 -8.19
CA ILE A 60 4.82 5.66 -8.56
C ILE A 60 5.43 5.00 -7.30
N ASN A 61 6.05 5.80 -6.43
CA ASN A 61 6.63 5.29 -5.18
C ASN A 61 5.56 4.66 -4.27
N ALA A 62 4.38 5.27 -4.16
CA ALA A 62 3.27 4.74 -3.35
C ALA A 62 2.78 3.38 -3.88
N ILE A 63 2.65 3.21 -5.19
CA ILE A 63 2.26 1.94 -5.81
C ILE A 63 3.33 0.87 -5.56
N ILE A 64 4.61 1.20 -5.79
CA ILE A 64 5.73 0.27 -5.52
C ILE A 64 5.71 -0.16 -4.05
N PHE A 65 5.56 0.80 -3.13
CA PHE A 65 5.51 0.52 -1.71
C PHE A 65 4.32 -0.36 -1.32
N ALA A 66 3.14 -0.11 -1.89
CA ALA A 66 1.95 -0.92 -1.68
C ALA A 66 2.13 -2.36 -2.17
N VAL A 67 2.73 -2.56 -3.34
CA VAL A 67 3.04 -3.91 -3.85
C VAL A 67 4.02 -4.63 -2.93
N ILE A 68 5.10 -3.96 -2.49
CA ILE A 68 6.06 -4.54 -1.55
C ILE A 68 5.37 -4.93 -0.23
N MET A 69 4.54 -4.03 0.33
CA MET A 69 3.81 -4.30 1.56
C MET A 69 2.77 -5.41 1.40
N GLY A 70 2.09 -5.50 0.25
CA GLY A 70 1.16 -6.59 -0.07
C GLY A 70 1.86 -7.94 -0.19
N LEU A 71 3.05 -7.97 -0.80
CA LEU A 71 3.88 -9.18 -0.86
C LEU A 71 4.37 -9.59 0.54
N ILE A 72 4.96 -8.66 1.31
CA ILE A 72 5.48 -8.96 2.65
C ILE A 72 4.34 -9.37 3.60
N GLY A 73 3.24 -8.61 3.59
CA GLY A 73 2.07 -8.84 4.43
C GLY A 73 1.28 -10.09 4.05
N GLY A 74 1.28 -10.49 2.78
CA GLY A 74 0.60 -11.69 2.29
C GLY A 74 1.38 -12.99 2.49
N VAL A 75 2.72 -12.95 2.47
CA VAL A 75 3.56 -14.16 2.55
C VAL A 75 3.50 -14.82 3.93
N ALA A 76 3.52 -14.04 5.03
CA ALA A 76 3.43 -14.57 6.39
C ALA A 76 2.11 -15.34 6.69
N PRO A 77 0.91 -14.79 6.42
CA PRO A 77 -0.35 -15.53 6.58
C PRO A 77 -0.49 -16.67 5.57
N ALA A 78 -0.03 -16.51 4.33
CA ALA A 78 -0.09 -17.58 3.33
C ALA A 78 0.73 -18.82 3.75
N TRP A 79 1.89 -18.62 4.38
CA TRP A 79 2.68 -19.72 4.93
C TRP A 79 1.95 -20.42 6.08
N ASN A 80 1.39 -19.64 7.02
CA ASN A 80 0.64 -20.20 8.14
C ASN A 80 -0.60 -21.00 7.69
N ALA A 81 -1.36 -20.49 6.71
CA ALA A 81 -2.52 -21.16 6.14
C ALA A 81 -2.14 -22.50 5.49
N ALA A 82 -1.09 -22.51 4.65
CA ALA A 82 -0.61 -23.71 3.98
C ALA A 82 -0.13 -24.81 4.94
N ARG A 83 0.38 -24.45 6.13
CA ARG A 83 0.76 -25.43 7.18
C ARG A 83 -0.45 -25.95 7.95
N LYS A 84 -1.43 -25.10 8.28
CA LYS A 84 -2.64 -25.50 9.01
C LYS A 84 -3.50 -26.45 8.21
N GLU A 85 -3.66 -26.21 6.91
CA GLU A 85 -4.47 -27.07 6.05
C GLU A 85 -3.91 -28.51 6.01
N ILE A 86 -2.59 -28.68 5.90
CA ILE A 86 -1.94 -30.00 5.92
C ILE A 86 -2.19 -30.75 7.23
N LEU A 87 -2.12 -30.07 8.38
CA LEU A 87 -2.33 -30.69 9.70
C LEU A 87 -3.80 -31.03 9.96
N ALA A 88 -4.73 -30.25 9.41
CA ALA A 88 -6.16 -30.54 9.45
C ALA A 88 -6.50 -31.72 8.53
N SER A 89 -5.99 -31.73 7.30
CA SER A 89 -6.21 -32.82 6.33
C SER A 89 -5.54 -34.14 6.69
N LEU A 90 -4.70 -34.19 7.72
CA LEU A 90 -4.11 -35.43 8.24
C LEU A 90 -4.85 -35.96 9.48
N ARG A 91 -5.77 -35.17 10.05
CA ARG A 91 -6.52 -35.50 11.27
C ARG A 91 -7.98 -35.90 10.99
N ASP A 92 -8.45 -35.69 9.77
CA ASP A 92 -9.66 -36.27 9.17
C ASP A 92 -9.27 -37.29 8.10
#